data_AF-A0A015M1M3-F1
#
_entry.id   AF-A0A015M1M3-F1
#
_cell.length_a   1.000
_cell.length_b   1.000
_cell.length_c   1.000
_cell.angle_alpha   90.00
_cell.angle_beta   90.00
_cell.angle_gamma   90.00
#
_symmetry.space_group_name_H-M   'P 1'
#
loop_
_entity.id
_entity.type
_entity.pdbx_description
1 polymer ?
#
loop_
_entity_poly.entity_id
_entity_poly.type
_entity_poly.pdbx_seq_one_letter_code
_entity_poly.pdbx_strand_id
1 'polypeptide(L)'
;MTMMTTMAPQSSGFAQSSQLFQGFSSIGNKLKEGGLGGGFENLISGVKNLLPTRKDLTLTKIVESIMEPTASGTNETEDYLYFDPKMARSSSTNKQSKSKISFQEGIVFVVGGGNYIEYQNLQEYAQRQAIKKRIIYGSTNILNPHAFLQELANLGL
;
A
#
# COMPACT_ATOMS: atom_id res chain seq x y z
N MET A 1 -11.52 15.98 -63.34
CA MET A 1 -10.51 15.42 -64.26
C MET A 1 -9.27 15.15 -63.42
N THR A 2 -9.06 13.90 -62.97
CA THR A 2 -8.11 12.91 -63.53
C THR A 2 -6.66 13.34 -63.27
N MET A 3 -5.89 12.65 -62.41
CA MET A 3 -5.15 11.43 -62.77
C MET A 3 -4.99 10.42 -61.61
N MET A 4 -5.03 9.13 -61.97
CA MET A 4 -4.66 7.93 -61.19
C MET A 4 -3.21 7.50 -61.46
N THR A 5 -2.61 6.68 -60.56
CA THR A 5 -1.63 5.57 -60.82
C THR A 5 -1.03 5.11 -59.46
N THR A 6 -1.46 3.96 -58.87
CA THR A 6 -0.89 2.56 -58.93
C THR A 6 0.55 2.44 -58.36
N MET A 7 1.03 1.41 -57.63
CA MET A 7 0.59 0.09 -57.12
C MET A 7 1.66 -0.39 -56.09
N ALA A 8 1.35 -1.39 -55.27
CA ALA A 8 2.26 -2.09 -54.32
C ALA A 8 3.27 -3.04 -55.01
N PRO A 9 4.25 -3.61 -54.27
CA PRO A 9 4.08 -5.02 -53.86
C PRO A 9 4.59 -5.38 -52.45
N GLN A 10 4.00 -6.44 -51.88
CA GLN A 10 4.53 -7.23 -50.76
C GLN A 10 5.63 -8.19 -51.24
N SER A 11 6.63 -8.47 -50.39
CA SER A 11 7.17 -9.84 -50.24
C SER A 11 7.96 -10.02 -48.94
N SER A 12 7.84 -11.24 -48.43
CA SER A 12 8.28 -11.83 -47.16
C SER A 12 9.71 -12.38 -47.17
N GLY A 13 10.38 -12.40 -46.01
CA GLY A 13 11.62 -13.16 -45.80
C GLY A 13 12.09 -13.21 -44.34
N PHE A 14 12.10 -14.42 -43.76
CA PHE A 14 12.69 -14.79 -42.46
C PHE A 14 14.23 -14.86 -42.55
N ALA A 15 14.96 -14.30 -41.56
CA ALA A 15 16.21 -14.88 -41.00
C ALA A 15 16.80 -14.02 -39.86
N GLN A 16 16.82 -14.60 -38.66
CA GLN A 16 18.02 -14.73 -37.81
C GLN A 16 18.63 -13.47 -37.14
N SER A 17 18.09 -13.08 -35.99
CA SER A 17 18.79 -12.27 -34.96
C SER A 17 19.01 -13.05 -33.64
N SER A 18 19.21 -14.37 -33.76
CA SER A 18 19.45 -15.31 -32.65
C SER A 18 20.88 -15.30 -32.10
N GLN A 19 21.58 -14.16 -32.12
CA GLN A 19 22.99 -14.09 -31.68
C GLN A 19 23.25 -13.14 -30.49
N LEU A 20 22.25 -12.37 -30.05
CA LEU A 20 22.40 -11.50 -28.86
C LEU A 20 22.09 -12.23 -27.53
N PHE A 21 21.48 -13.41 -27.57
CA PHE A 21 21.18 -14.23 -26.38
C PHE A 21 22.24 -15.27 -26.04
N GLN A 22 23.31 -15.38 -26.84
CA GLN A 22 24.35 -16.40 -26.69
C GLN A 22 25.48 -15.99 -25.73
N GLY A 23 25.53 -14.71 -25.32
CA GLY A 23 26.59 -14.16 -24.47
C GLY A 23 26.38 -14.27 -22.96
N PHE A 24 25.19 -14.65 -22.48
CA PHE A 24 24.89 -14.77 -21.04
C PHE A 24 24.80 -16.21 -20.53
N SER A 25 25.09 -17.20 -21.40
CA SER A 25 24.89 -18.63 -21.12
C SER A 25 25.91 -19.27 -20.18
N SER A 26 26.95 -18.54 -19.73
CA SER A 26 28.05 -19.12 -18.93
C SER A 26 27.88 -18.99 -17.40
N ILE A 27 26.90 -18.21 -16.91
CA ILE A 27 26.64 -18.08 -15.46
C ILE A 27 25.48 -18.99 -15.01
N GLY A 28 24.67 -19.51 -15.93
CA GLY A 28 23.44 -20.26 -15.64
C GLY A 28 23.60 -21.72 -15.21
N ASN A 29 24.80 -22.32 -15.27
CA ASN A 29 24.98 -23.76 -15.02
C ASN A 29 25.39 -24.14 -13.59
N LYS A 30 25.57 -23.18 -12.67
CA LYS A 30 25.93 -23.46 -11.26
C LYS A 30 24.82 -23.16 -10.25
N LEU A 31 23.60 -22.86 -10.70
CA LEU A 31 22.41 -22.75 -9.84
C LEU A 31 21.32 -23.78 -10.17
N LYS A 32 21.54 -24.62 -11.19
CA LYS A 32 20.55 -25.61 -11.65
C LYS A 32 20.73 -27.01 -11.04
N GLU A 33 21.86 -27.27 -10.37
CA GLU A 33 22.22 -28.61 -9.88
C GLU A 33 22.19 -28.72 -8.34
N GLY A 34 21.46 -27.80 -7.69
CA GLY A 34 21.29 -27.74 -6.24
C GLY A 34 19.84 -27.46 -5.84
N GLY A 35 18.93 -28.35 -6.20
CA GLY A 35 17.80 -28.72 -5.33
C GLY A 35 16.77 -27.67 -4.89
N LEU A 36 16.42 -26.66 -5.69
CA LEU A 36 15.42 -25.64 -5.27
C LEU A 36 14.27 -25.36 -6.27
N GLY A 37 14.15 -26.14 -7.36
CA GLY A 37 13.18 -25.84 -8.43
C GLY A 37 11.77 -26.40 -8.26
N GLY A 38 11.54 -27.42 -7.42
CA GLY A 38 10.22 -28.09 -7.31
C GLY A 38 9.64 -28.16 -5.90
N GLY A 39 10.47 -28.05 -4.87
CA GLY A 39 10.02 -28.11 -3.46
C GLY A 39 9.41 -26.79 -2.96
N PHE A 40 9.97 -25.65 -3.39
CA PHE A 40 9.55 -24.34 -2.91
C PHE A 40 8.18 -23.91 -3.49
N GLU A 41 7.90 -24.26 -4.74
CA GLU A 41 6.63 -23.95 -5.41
C GLU A 41 5.43 -24.72 -4.81
N ASN A 42 5.66 -25.97 -4.39
CA ASN A 42 4.66 -26.79 -3.69
C ASN A 42 4.41 -26.32 -2.24
N LEU A 43 5.46 -25.87 -1.53
CA LEU A 43 5.32 -25.31 -0.18
C LEU A 43 4.60 -23.94 -0.19
N ILE A 44 4.92 -23.08 -1.16
CA ILE A 44 4.24 -21.79 -1.33
C ILE A 44 2.76 -21.99 -1.71
N SER A 45 2.45 -22.99 -2.53
CA SER A 45 1.06 -23.31 -2.90
C SER A 45 0.22 -23.80 -1.72
N GLY A 46 0.79 -24.62 -0.81
CA GLY A 46 0.11 -25.12 0.38
C GLY A 46 -0.18 -24.08 1.46
N VAL A 47 0.49 -22.92 1.41
CA VAL A 47 0.31 -21.82 2.37
C VAL A 47 -0.31 -20.55 1.75
N LYS A 48 -0.82 -20.61 0.52
CA LYS A 48 -1.54 -19.47 -0.10
C LYS A 48 -2.74 -18.99 0.72
N ASN A 49 -3.35 -19.88 1.51
CA ASN A 49 -4.42 -19.54 2.46
C ASN A 49 -3.90 -19.08 3.84
N LEU A 50 -2.61 -19.23 4.12
CA LEU A 50 -1.95 -18.69 5.32
C LEU A 50 -1.32 -17.32 5.08
N LEU A 51 -1.14 -16.94 3.82
CA LEU A 51 -0.82 -15.57 3.42
C LEU A 51 -2.12 -14.78 3.45
N PRO A 52 -2.35 -13.92 4.47
CA PRO A 52 -3.57 -13.14 4.51
C PRO A 52 -3.62 -12.29 3.25
N THR A 53 -4.73 -12.36 2.51
CA THR A 53 -5.05 -11.37 1.48
C THR A 53 -4.93 -10.00 2.13
N ARG A 54 -4.06 -9.14 1.56
CA ARG A 54 -3.71 -7.80 2.04
C ARG A 54 -4.94 -7.12 2.67
N LYS A 55 -4.96 -7.11 4.00
CA LYS A 55 -6.09 -6.59 4.76
C LYS A 55 -5.66 -5.30 5.41
N ASP A 56 -6.38 -4.24 5.11
CA ASP A 56 -6.21 -2.99 5.81
C ASP A 56 -6.54 -3.15 7.28
N LEU A 57 -5.59 -2.73 8.11
CA LEU A 57 -5.74 -2.67 9.55
C LEU A 57 -6.77 -1.59 9.91
N THR A 58 -7.34 -1.70 11.12
CA THR A 58 -8.31 -0.73 11.64
C THR A 58 -7.79 0.71 11.53
N LEU A 59 -6.52 0.93 11.90
CA LEU A 59 -5.89 2.25 11.79
C LEU A 59 -5.91 2.77 10.35
N THR A 60 -5.56 1.93 9.38
CA THR A 60 -5.55 2.30 7.96
C THR A 60 -6.94 2.66 7.46
N LYS A 61 -7.98 1.92 7.87
CA LYS A 61 -9.38 2.22 7.52
C LYS A 61 -9.87 3.53 8.11
N ILE A 62 -9.48 3.84 9.36
CA ILE A 62 -9.78 5.13 9.99
C ILE A 62 -9.13 6.25 9.20
N VAL A 63 -7.85 6.11 8.85
CA VAL A 63 -7.11 7.10 8.06
C VAL A 63 -7.69 7.26 6.66
N GLU A 64 -8.11 6.17 6.02
CA GLU A 64 -8.81 6.17 4.74
C GLU A 64 -10.14 6.95 4.82
N SER A 65 -10.97 6.66 5.83
CA SER A 65 -12.24 7.35 6.08
C SER A 65 -12.08 8.85 6.32
N ILE A 66 -11.02 9.26 7.00
CA ILE A 66 -10.73 10.67 7.26
C ILE A 66 -10.14 11.37 6.03
N MET A 67 -9.18 10.72 5.34
CA MET A 67 -8.48 11.31 4.20
C MET A 67 -9.30 11.28 2.91
N GLU A 68 -10.28 10.38 2.80
CA GLU A 68 -11.15 10.19 1.65
C GLU A 68 -12.59 9.85 2.10
N PRO A 69 -13.31 10.83 2.69
CA PRO A 69 -14.63 10.61 3.29
C PRO A 69 -15.72 10.27 2.26
N THR A 70 -15.46 10.51 0.97
CA THR A 70 -16.39 10.18 -0.13
C THR A 70 -16.19 8.76 -0.66
N ALA A 71 -14.98 8.20 -0.58
CA ALA A 71 -14.67 6.87 -1.10
C ALA A 71 -14.86 5.74 -0.07
N SER A 72 -14.72 6.05 1.22
CA SER A 72 -14.65 5.03 2.26
C SER A 72 -16.00 4.39 2.61
N GLY A 73 -17.12 5.05 2.31
CA GLY A 73 -18.48 4.52 2.52
C GLY A 73 -18.87 4.24 3.99
N THR A 74 -17.97 4.47 4.94
CA THR A 74 -18.14 4.21 6.38
C THR A 74 -18.34 5.51 7.16
N ASN A 75 -19.36 5.55 8.02
CA ASN A 75 -19.62 6.70 8.91
C ASN A 75 -18.89 6.56 10.27
N GLU A 76 -18.00 5.58 10.43
CA GLU A 76 -17.36 5.26 11.73
C GLU A 76 -16.48 6.40 12.29
N THR A 77 -16.06 7.34 11.44
CA THR A 77 -15.24 8.49 11.85
C THR A 77 -16.04 9.79 12.02
N GLU A 78 -17.36 9.75 11.86
CA GLU A 78 -18.22 10.94 11.98
C GLU A 78 -18.31 11.48 13.40
N ASP A 79 -18.06 10.67 14.42
CA ASP A 79 -18.08 11.08 15.83
C ASP A 79 -16.72 11.59 16.34
N TYR A 80 -15.67 11.55 15.51
CA TYR A 80 -14.32 11.98 15.93
C TYR A 80 -14.27 13.50 16.15
N LEU A 81 -13.49 13.95 17.14
CA LEU A 81 -13.31 15.37 17.40
C LEU A 81 -12.59 16.04 16.21
N TYR A 82 -13.13 17.18 15.76
CA TYR A 82 -12.54 18.00 14.71
C TYR A 82 -12.16 19.37 15.29
N PHE A 83 -10.92 19.77 15.08
CA PHE A 83 -10.40 21.05 15.53
C PHE A 83 -9.74 21.77 14.36
N ASP A 84 -10.23 22.97 14.04
CA ASP A 84 -9.58 23.87 13.10
C ASP A 84 -8.91 25.02 13.86
N PRO A 85 -7.56 25.09 13.89
CA PRO A 85 -6.85 26.13 14.62
C PRO A 85 -7.06 27.54 14.04
N LYS A 86 -7.56 27.66 12.80
CA LYS A 86 -7.89 28.95 12.17
C LYS A 86 -9.26 29.46 12.58
N MET A 87 -10.13 28.59 13.10
CA MET A 87 -11.45 28.98 13.54
C MET A 87 -11.37 29.60 14.93
N ALA A 88 -11.98 30.79 15.09
CA ALA A 88 -12.08 31.43 16.39
C ALA A 88 -12.83 30.50 17.37
N ARG A 89 -12.41 30.52 18.64
CA ARG A 89 -12.90 29.65 19.75
C ARG A 89 -14.40 29.76 20.08
N SER A 90 -15.19 30.41 19.23
CA SER A 90 -16.60 30.79 19.46
C SER A 90 -17.61 29.80 18.85
N SER A 91 -17.20 28.92 17.95
CA SER A 91 -18.12 27.92 17.39
C SER A 91 -18.13 26.65 18.24
N SER A 92 -19.29 26.31 18.80
CA SER A 92 -19.53 25.07 19.54
C SER A 92 -18.92 23.85 18.83
N THR A 93 -18.00 23.18 19.52
CA THR A 93 -17.15 22.07 19.03
C THR A 93 -17.92 20.89 18.43
N ASN A 94 -19.24 20.81 18.64
CA ASN A 94 -20.05 19.64 18.31
C ASN A 94 -20.98 19.79 17.09
N LYS A 95 -20.95 20.92 16.36
CA LYS A 95 -21.87 21.15 15.22
C LYS A 95 -21.21 21.73 13.97
N GLN A 96 -19.89 21.64 13.85
CA GLN A 96 -19.27 21.96 12.57
C GLN A 96 -19.50 20.81 11.61
N SER A 97 -20.21 21.11 10.52
CA SER A 97 -20.25 20.27 9.34
C SER A 97 -18.80 19.95 8.97
N LYS A 98 -18.38 18.70 9.23
CA LYS A 98 -17.11 18.18 8.75
C LYS A 98 -17.20 18.26 7.24
N SER A 99 -16.62 19.33 6.68
CA SER A 99 -16.54 19.47 5.25
C SER A 99 -15.87 18.20 4.73
N LYS A 100 -16.56 17.46 3.85
CA LYS A 100 -16.10 16.18 3.30
C LYS A 100 -14.98 16.44 2.29
N ILE A 101 -13.88 17.00 2.77
CA ILE A 101 -12.70 17.37 2.01
C ILE A 101 -11.76 16.17 2.03
N SER A 102 -11.25 15.80 0.85
CA SER A 102 -10.21 14.80 0.75
C SER A 102 -8.85 15.42 1.02
N PHE A 103 -8.02 14.73 1.79
CA PHE A 103 -6.68 15.16 2.15
C PHE A 103 -5.63 14.37 1.36
N GLN A 104 -4.59 15.05 0.89
CA GLN A 104 -3.44 14.39 0.25
C GLN A 104 -2.33 14.10 1.27
N GLU A 105 -2.29 14.86 2.36
CA GLU A 105 -1.22 14.79 3.35
C GLU A 105 -1.81 14.70 4.75
N GLY A 106 -1.19 13.93 5.62
CA GLY A 106 -1.65 13.74 6.99
C GLY A 106 -0.55 13.29 7.94
N ILE A 107 -0.68 13.69 9.19
CA ILE A 107 0.13 13.19 10.31
C ILE A 107 -0.79 12.29 11.15
N VAL A 108 -0.38 11.05 11.34
CA VAL A 108 -1.08 10.06 12.17
C VAL A 108 -0.24 9.82 13.41
N PHE A 109 -0.78 10.14 14.58
CA PHE A 109 -0.07 9.99 15.85
C PHE A 109 -0.84 9.04 16.79
N VAL A 110 -0.26 7.88 17.08
CA VAL A 110 -0.85 6.88 17.99
C VAL A 110 -0.37 7.11 19.42
N VAL A 111 -1.30 7.39 20.33
CA VAL A 111 -0.99 7.57 21.76
C VAL A 111 -1.07 6.21 22.47
N GLY A 112 -0.02 5.82 23.18
CA GLY A 112 0.01 4.59 24.00
C GLY A 112 0.81 3.42 23.40
N GLY A 113 1.43 3.62 22.23
CA GLY A 113 2.29 2.63 21.59
C GLY A 113 1.88 2.37 20.14
N GLY A 114 2.85 2.50 19.24
CA GLY A 114 2.71 2.22 17.82
C GLY A 114 3.55 1.01 17.42
N ASN A 115 3.31 0.47 16.22
CA ASN A 115 4.06 -0.69 15.71
C ASN A 115 4.41 -0.51 14.23
N TYR A 116 5.54 -1.11 13.82
CA TYR A 116 5.97 -1.16 12.43
C TYR A 116 4.95 -1.78 11.47
N ILE A 117 4.11 -2.70 11.94
CA ILE A 117 3.05 -3.29 11.10
C ILE A 117 2.02 -2.24 10.68
N GLU A 118 1.66 -1.32 11.58
CA GLU A 118 0.76 -0.20 11.28
C GLU A 118 1.40 0.79 10.30
N TYR A 119 2.67 1.15 10.57
CA TYR A 119 3.44 2.00 9.68
C TYR A 119 3.48 1.43 8.25
N GLN A 120 3.85 0.15 8.10
CA GLN A 120 3.94 -0.51 6.79
C GLN A 120 2.59 -0.52 6.09
N ASN A 121 1.51 -0.84 6.80
CA ASN A 121 0.18 -0.87 6.19
C ASN A 121 -0.29 0.52 5.72
N LEU A 122 0.03 1.58 6.47
CA LEU A 122 -0.22 2.97 6.06
C LEU A 122 0.62 3.39 4.85
N GLN A 123 1.88 2.97 4.78
CA GLN A 123 2.74 3.26 3.62
C GLN A 123 2.24 2.53 2.37
N GLU A 124 1.82 1.27 2.50
CA GLU A 124 1.21 0.52 1.41
C GLU A 124 -0.11 1.16 0.94
N TYR A 125 -0.95 1.61 1.88
CA TYR A 125 -2.14 2.41 1.58
C TYR A 125 -1.80 3.67 0.80
N ALA A 126 -0.82 4.44 1.23
CA ALA A 126 -0.44 5.68 0.56
C ALA A 126 0.07 5.45 -0.88
N GLN A 127 0.72 4.32 -1.13
CA GLN A 127 1.30 3.96 -2.44
C GLN A 127 0.27 3.40 -3.44
N ARG A 128 -0.77 2.70 -2.96
CA ARG A 128 -1.80 2.11 -3.84
C ARG A 128 -2.84 3.11 -4.34
N GLN A 129 -2.90 4.31 -3.77
CA GLN A 129 -3.85 5.34 -4.20
C GLN A 129 -3.50 5.89 -5.58
N ALA A 130 -4.53 6.11 -6.41
CA ALA A 130 -4.36 6.76 -7.72
C ALA A 130 -3.76 8.17 -7.60
N ILE A 131 -4.16 8.90 -6.54
CA ILE A 131 -3.53 10.15 -6.13
C ILE A 131 -2.63 9.83 -4.95
N LYS A 132 -1.32 9.98 -5.12
CA LYS A 132 -0.32 9.69 -4.09
C LYS A 132 -0.64 10.46 -2.82
N LYS A 133 -0.75 9.74 -1.70
CA LYS A 133 -0.92 10.33 -0.36
C LYS A 133 0.43 10.42 0.35
N ARG A 134 0.63 11.43 1.19
CA ARG A 134 1.81 11.59 2.07
C ARG A 134 1.38 11.43 3.52
N ILE A 135 1.75 10.30 4.13
CA ILE A 135 1.38 10.00 5.51
C ILE A 135 2.65 9.93 6.36
N ILE A 136 2.71 10.80 7.37
CA ILE A 136 3.72 10.76 8.42
C ILE A 136 3.11 10.02 9.60
N TYR A 137 3.70 8.90 9.98
CA TYR A 137 3.27 8.11 11.13
C TYR A 137 4.19 8.36 12.32
N GLY A 138 3.59 8.52 13.50
CA GLY A 138 4.29 8.62 14.76
C GLY A 138 3.48 7.99 15.88
N SER A 139 4.14 7.78 17.00
CA SER A 139 3.51 7.31 18.23
C SER A 139 4.33 7.78 19.44
N THR A 140 3.81 7.57 20.65
CA THR A 140 4.59 7.80 21.89
C THR A 140 5.85 6.92 21.93
N ASN A 141 5.70 5.65 21.56
CA ASN A 141 6.76 4.65 21.50
C ASN A 141 6.51 3.70 20.33
N ILE A 142 7.56 3.19 19.69
CA ILE A 142 7.44 2.11 18.70
C ILE A 142 7.79 0.79 19.41
N LEU A 143 6.78 -0.05 19.60
CA LEU A 143 6.87 -1.25 20.41
C LEU A 143 6.79 -2.51 19.52
N ASN A 144 7.59 -3.50 19.91
CA ASN A 144 7.37 -4.86 19.45
C ASN A 144 6.32 -5.54 20.35
N PRO A 145 5.72 -6.68 19.91
CA PRO A 145 4.67 -7.34 20.69
C PRO A 145 5.08 -7.70 22.12
N HIS A 146 6.35 -8.09 22.35
CA HIS A 146 6.83 -8.47 23.67
C HIS A 146 6.90 -7.27 24.63
N ALA A 147 7.45 -6.14 24.17
CA ALA A 147 7.52 -4.92 24.97
C ALA A 147 6.12 -4.41 25.34
N PHE A 148 5.17 -4.46 24.40
CA PHE A 148 3.78 -4.09 24.67
C PHE A 148 3.12 -5.01 25.71
N LEU A 149 3.33 -6.33 25.63
CA LEU A 149 2.82 -7.27 26.64
C LEU A 149 3.42 -7.02 28.03
N GLN A 150 4.68 -6.60 28.09
CA GLN A 150 5.33 -6.25 29.35
C GLN A 150 4.73 -4.98 29.97
N GLU A 151 4.40 -3.96 29.17
CA GLU A 151 3.69 -2.77 29.64
C GLU A 151 2.31 -3.14 30.18
N LEU A 152 1.57 -4.01 29.50
CA LEU A 152 0.27 -4.50 29.97
C LEU A 152 0.39 -5.30 31.28
N ALA A 153 1.42 -6.14 31.40
CA ALA A 153 1.67 -6.92 32.62
C ALA A 153 1.92 -6.01 33.83
N ASN A 154 2.62 -4.88 33.63
CA ASN A 154 2.86 -3.89 34.68
C ASN A 154 1.59 -3.14 35.12
N LEU A 155 0.54 -3.12 34.30
CA LEU A 155 -0.74 -2.49 34.61
C LEU A 155 -1.74 -3.46 35.25
N GLY A 156 -1.55 -4.76 35.06
CA GLY A 156 -2.49 -5.83 35.45
C GLY A 156 -2.13 -6.63 36.70
N LEU A 157 -1.06 -6.23 37.43
CA LEU A 157 -0.64 -6.84 38.70
C LEU A 157 -0.87 -5.90 39.88
#